data_AF-A0AAE4MIC6-F1
#
_entry.id   AF-A0AAE4MIC6-F1
#
_cell.length_a   1.000
_cell.length_b   1.000
_cell.length_c   1.000
_cell.angle_alpha   90.00
_cell.angle_beta   90.00
_cell.angle_gamma   90.00
#
_symmetry.space_group_name_H-M   'P 1'
#
loop_
_entity.id
_entity.type
_entity.pdbx_description
1 polymer ?
#
loop_
_entity_poly.entity_id
_entity_poly.type
_entity_poly.pdbx_seq_one_letter_code
_entity_poly.pdbx_strand_id
1 'polypeptide(L)'
;MDLYARERWFYQATLCSKRMFARNAGPGSIYMMSVKDNKGAFLNGSVNYKLNIPGPVPAGQFWSMTVYDVRNRSEVVTDQNKASLSSLNEKFQTNSDGSIDLYVGPDAPKGFEKQWIKTRPNEGWFTYFRIYGIKEDAVNGKWKLNDFEKL
;
A
#
# COMPACT_ATOMS: atom_id res chain seq x y z
N MET A 1 24.43 -10.49 -12.24
CA MET A 1 23.14 -9.78 -12.41
C MET A 1 22.03 -10.76 -12.10
N ASP A 2 21.14 -10.44 -11.16
CA ASP A 2 19.99 -11.29 -10.83
C ASP A 2 18.86 -11.05 -11.84
N LEU A 3 18.63 -12.03 -12.72
CA LEU A 3 17.65 -11.94 -13.80
C LEU A 3 16.22 -12.04 -13.27
N TYR A 4 15.99 -12.87 -12.26
CA TYR A 4 14.67 -13.10 -11.70
C TYR A 4 14.17 -11.87 -10.93
N ALA A 5 15.03 -11.27 -10.11
CA ALA A 5 14.71 -10.04 -9.40
C ALA A 5 14.44 -8.88 -10.38
N ARG A 6 15.22 -8.79 -11.47
CA ARG A 6 15.04 -7.79 -12.52
C ARG A 6 13.70 -7.96 -13.22
N GLU A 7 13.38 -9.16 -13.68
CA GLU A 7 12.11 -9.46 -14.36
C GLU A 7 10.92 -9.16 -13.45
N ARG A 8 10.95 -9.67 -12.21
CA ARG A 8 9.88 -9.42 -11.24
C ARG A 8 9.68 -7.93 -10.96
N TRP A 9 10.74 -7.15 -10.86
CA TRP A 9 10.63 -5.71 -10.63
C TRP A 9 10.11 -4.97 -11.86
N PHE A 10 10.75 -5.14 -13.02
CA PHE A 10 10.46 -4.36 -14.22
C PHE A 10 9.19 -4.79 -14.96
N TYR A 11 8.61 -5.94 -14.61
CA TYR A 11 7.28 -6.32 -15.07
C TYR A 11 6.17 -5.43 -14.51
N GLN A 12 6.42 -4.78 -13.37
CA GLN A 12 5.38 -4.09 -12.59
C GLN A 12 5.78 -2.67 -12.14
N ALA A 13 7.02 -2.26 -12.36
CA ALA A 13 7.50 -0.92 -12.08
C ALA A 13 8.54 -0.47 -13.12
N THR A 14 8.68 0.85 -13.26
CA THR A 14 9.71 1.47 -14.07
C THR A 14 10.76 2.13 -13.19
N LEU A 15 11.99 2.27 -13.71
CA LEU A 15 13.14 2.87 -13.03
C LEU A 15 13.66 2.06 -11.83
N CYS A 16 14.90 2.35 -11.45
CA CYS A 16 15.49 1.91 -10.20
C CYS A 16 16.58 2.88 -9.74
N SER A 17 16.83 2.94 -8.43
CA SER A 17 17.96 3.68 -7.88
C SER A 17 18.42 3.07 -6.56
N LYS A 18 19.67 3.36 -6.16
CA LYS A 18 20.23 2.91 -4.89
C LYS A 18 19.36 3.33 -3.68
N ARG A 19 18.77 4.53 -3.71
CA ARG A 19 17.94 5.06 -2.60
C ARG A 19 16.55 4.44 -2.51
N MET A 20 16.03 3.90 -3.62
CA MET A 20 14.74 3.19 -3.66
C MET A 20 14.82 1.79 -3.05
N PHE A 21 16.02 1.20 -3.07
CA PHE A 21 16.31 -0.13 -2.53
C PHE A 21 17.15 -0.08 -1.25
N ALA A 22 17.39 1.10 -0.69
CA ALA A 22 18.06 1.23 0.59
C ALA A 22 17.27 0.49 1.68
N ARG A 23 18.00 -0.18 2.58
CA ARG A 23 17.45 -0.93 3.72
C ARG A 23 18.04 -0.42 5.04
N ASN A 24 18.36 0.87 5.07
CA ASN A 24 18.90 1.59 6.21
C ASN A 24 18.10 2.88 6.41
N ALA A 25 18.09 3.39 7.64
CA ALA A 25 17.48 4.68 7.94
C ALA A 25 18.16 5.80 7.13
N GLY A 26 17.40 6.85 6.82
CA GLY A 26 17.85 8.03 6.11
C GLY A 26 17.01 8.41 4.88
N PRO A 27 17.57 9.25 3.98
CA PRO A 27 16.88 9.69 2.78
C PRO A 27 16.61 8.54 1.81
N GLY A 28 15.43 8.54 1.20
CA GLY A 28 15.01 7.51 0.25
C GLY A 28 13.60 7.01 0.55
N SER A 29 13.30 5.82 0.05
CA SER A 29 11.99 5.21 0.17
C SER A 29 12.05 3.68 0.25
N ILE A 30 11.04 3.10 0.91
CA ILE A 30 10.81 1.65 0.96
C ILE A 30 9.44 1.37 0.36
N TYR A 31 9.36 0.25 -0.38
CA TYR A 31 8.20 -0.17 -1.14
C TYR A 31 7.85 -1.58 -0.66
N MET A 32 6.68 -1.71 -0.04
CA MET A 32 6.09 -2.98 0.36
C MET A 32 4.95 -3.31 -0.59
N MET A 33 5.11 -4.38 -1.35
CA MET A 33 4.08 -4.87 -2.25
C MET A 33 3.16 -5.83 -1.50
N SER A 34 1.85 -5.67 -1.68
CA SER A 34 0.89 -6.73 -1.34
C SER A 34 0.08 -7.14 -2.57
N VAL A 35 -0.06 -8.45 -2.73
CA VAL A 35 -0.84 -9.12 -3.78
C VAL A 35 -1.87 -10.09 -3.20
N LYS A 36 -1.82 -10.34 -1.88
CA LYS A 36 -2.60 -11.35 -1.18
C LYS A 36 -3.08 -10.83 0.18
N ASP A 37 -4.17 -11.40 0.66
CA ASP A 37 -4.68 -11.18 2.02
C ASP A 37 -4.00 -12.09 3.06
N ASN A 38 -4.39 -11.93 4.32
CA ASN A 38 -3.92 -12.70 5.47
C ASN A 38 -4.25 -14.20 5.42
N LYS A 39 -5.07 -14.66 4.46
CA LYS A 39 -5.36 -16.07 4.20
C LYS A 39 -4.60 -16.60 2.97
N GLY A 40 -3.81 -15.76 2.31
CA GLY A 40 -3.02 -16.10 1.14
C GLY A 40 -3.81 -16.10 -0.18
N ALA A 41 -5.05 -15.62 -0.18
CA ALA A 41 -5.84 -15.46 -1.40
C ALA A 41 -5.47 -14.16 -2.12
N PHE A 42 -5.51 -14.16 -3.45
CA PHE A 42 -5.23 -12.96 -4.23
C PHE A 42 -6.29 -11.89 -4.01
N LEU A 43 -5.85 -10.64 -3.98
CA LEU A 43 -6.70 -9.47 -3.80
C LEU A 43 -7.63 -9.28 -5.01
N ASN A 44 -8.93 -9.15 -4.73
CA ASN A 44 -10.01 -9.19 -5.72
C ASN A 44 -10.94 -7.98 -5.56
N GLY A 45 -11.16 -7.21 -6.62
CA GLY A 45 -11.96 -5.98 -6.60
C GLY A 45 -13.47 -6.16 -6.39
N SER A 46 -13.97 -7.40 -6.29
CA SER A 46 -15.35 -7.68 -5.84
C SER A 46 -15.50 -7.75 -4.32
N VAL A 47 -14.40 -7.64 -3.57
CA VAL A 47 -14.39 -7.86 -2.11
C VAL A 47 -13.87 -6.60 -1.42
N ASN A 48 -14.48 -6.26 -0.29
CA ASN A 48 -13.98 -5.21 0.58
C ASN A 48 -12.87 -5.76 1.48
N TYR A 49 -11.74 -5.05 1.53
CA TYR A 49 -10.62 -5.37 2.40
C TYR A 49 -10.30 -4.19 3.31
N LYS A 50 -9.75 -4.51 4.48
CA LYS A 50 -9.17 -3.58 5.43
C LYS A 50 -7.67 -3.84 5.55
N LEU A 51 -6.88 -2.78 5.55
CA LEU A 51 -5.48 -2.77 5.93
C LEU A 51 -5.34 -1.94 7.21
N ASN A 52 -5.08 -2.61 8.33
CA ASN A 52 -4.71 -1.93 9.56
C ASN A 52 -3.22 -1.58 9.53
N ILE A 53 -2.88 -0.30 9.56
CA ILE A 53 -1.51 0.20 9.56
C ILE A 53 -1.10 0.52 11.00
N PRO A 54 -0.13 -0.19 11.59
CA PRO A 54 0.32 0.12 12.94
C PRO A 54 0.90 1.53 13.03
N GLY A 55 0.51 2.26 14.07
CA GLY A 55 1.01 3.59 14.35
C GLY A 55 2.11 3.60 15.42
N PRO A 56 3.00 4.62 15.41
CA PRO A 56 3.21 5.56 14.32
C PRO A 56 3.94 4.88 13.15
N VAL A 57 3.57 5.23 11.90
CA VAL A 57 4.33 4.75 10.74
C VAL A 57 5.74 5.35 10.79
N PRO A 58 6.82 4.54 10.64
CA PRO A 58 8.20 5.00 10.73
C PRO A 58 8.67 5.76 9.47
N ALA A 59 7.89 6.79 9.10
CA ALA A 59 8.18 7.75 8.05
C ALA A 59 8.73 9.06 8.65
N GLY A 60 9.78 9.57 8.05
CA GLY A 60 10.39 10.88 8.34
C GLY A 60 9.81 11.99 7.49
N GLN A 61 9.15 11.66 6.38
CA GLN A 61 8.42 12.62 5.55
C GLN A 61 6.93 12.28 5.52
N PHE A 62 6.57 11.21 4.82
CA PHE A 62 5.18 10.76 4.69
C PHE A 62 5.13 9.29 4.27
N TRP A 63 3.93 8.72 4.25
CA TRP A 63 3.67 7.42 3.65
C TRP A 63 2.50 7.50 2.66
N SER A 64 2.40 6.49 1.81
CA SER A 64 1.29 6.39 0.85
C SER A 64 0.96 4.94 0.54
N MET A 65 -0.30 4.66 0.23
CA MET A 65 -0.77 3.42 -0.37
C MET A 65 -1.32 3.72 -1.76
N THR A 66 -0.92 2.98 -2.79
CA THR A 66 -1.46 3.12 -4.16
C THR A 66 -1.90 1.78 -4.70
N VAL A 67 -3.10 1.72 -5.25
CA VAL A 67 -3.73 0.51 -5.79
C VAL A 67 -3.57 0.47 -7.32
N TYR A 68 -3.18 -0.68 -7.84
CA TYR A 68 -2.86 -0.92 -9.25
C TYR A 68 -3.66 -2.09 -9.83
N ASP A 69 -4.06 -1.98 -11.09
CA ASP A 69 -4.69 -3.07 -11.87
C ASP A 69 -3.63 -4.10 -12.28
N VAL A 70 -3.89 -5.39 -12.05
CA VAL A 70 -2.95 -6.48 -12.39
C VAL A 70 -2.73 -6.66 -13.89
N ARG A 71 -3.68 -6.26 -14.74
CA ARG A 71 -3.63 -6.44 -16.21
C ARG A 71 -2.66 -5.47 -16.87
N ASN A 72 -2.60 -4.23 -16.40
CA ASN A 72 -1.78 -3.18 -17.03
C ASN A 72 -0.75 -2.56 -16.08
N ARG A 73 -0.76 -2.89 -14.79
CA ARG A 73 0.15 -2.38 -13.74
C ARG A 73 0.11 -0.86 -13.60
N SER A 74 -0.97 -0.26 -14.08
CA SER A 74 -1.27 1.15 -13.92
C SER A 74 -2.21 1.32 -12.73
N GLU A 75 -2.30 2.56 -12.24
CA GLU A 75 -3.23 2.90 -11.17
C GLU A 75 -4.66 2.48 -11.52
N VAL A 76 -5.43 2.03 -10.53
CA VAL A 76 -6.84 1.70 -10.76
C VAL A 76 -7.61 2.93 -11.21
N VAL A 77 -8.51 2.74 -12.16
CA VAL A 77 -9.34 3.81 -12.72
C VAL A 77 -10.80 3.50 -12.40
N THR A 78 -11.40 4.33 -11.56
CA THR A 78 -12.80 4.22 -11.13
C THR A 78 -13.46 5.59 -11.21
N ASP A 79 -14.78 5.61 -11.08
CA ASP A 79 -15.58 6.83 -10.90
C ASP A 79 -15.23 7.60 -9.61
N GLN A 80 -14.51 6.98 -8.65
CA GLN A 80 -13.94 7.70 -7.51
C GLN A 80 -12.82 8.66 -7.91
N ASN A 81 -12.23 8.48 -9.11
CA ASN A 81 -11.08 9.25 -9.61
C ASN A 81 -9.92 9.33 -8.60
N LYS A 82 -9.65 8.22 -7.92
CA LYS A 82 -8.66 8.13 -6.85
C LYS A 82 -8.08 6.72 -6.79
N ALA A 83 -6.76 6.62 -6.84
CA ALA A 83 -6.03 5.35 -6.74
C ALA A 83 -5.07 5.27 -5.56
N SER A 84 -4.87 6.40 -4.85
CA SER A 84 -3.91 6.48 -3.75
C SER A 84 -4.44 7.23 -2.54
N LEU A 85 -3.90 6.84 -1.39
CA LEU A 85 -4.05 7.51 -0.10
C LEU A 85 -2.65 7.91 0.39
N SER A 86 -2.50 9.13 0.92
CA SER A 86 -1.21 9.66 1.38
C SER A 86 -1.34 10.53 2.62
N SER A 87 -0.49 10.25 3.62
CA SER A 87 -0.39 11.05 4.84
C SER A 87 0.17 12.46 4.61
N LEU A 88 0.65 12.77 3.41
CA LEU A 88 1.17 14.09 3.08
C LEU A 88 0.04 15.12 2.94
N ASN A 89 -1.07 14.70 2.32
CA ASN A 89 -2.15 15.60 1.90
C ASN A 89 -3.49 15.26 2.57
N GLU A 90 -3.58 14.13 3.26
CA GLU A 90 -4.82 13.64 3.84
C GLU A 90 -4.72 13.55 5.37
N LYS A 91 -5.87 13.75 6.02
CA LYS A 91 -6.04 13.53 7.46
C LYS A 91 -6.85 12.27 7.67
N PHE A 92 -6.21 11.26 8.24
CA PHE A 92 -6.84 10.00 8.59
C PHE A 92 -7.40 10.06 10.02
N GLN A 93 -8.54 9.41 10.21
CA GLN A 93 -9.03 8.91 11.48
C GLN A 93 -8.06 7.86 12.00
N THR A 94 -7.62 8.08 13.24
CA THR A 94 -6.72 7.20 13.96
C THR A 94 -7.53 6.41 14.99
N ASN A 95 -7.23 5.12 15.10
CA ASN A 95 -7.78 4.25 16.12
C ASN A 95 -7.23 4.61 17.51
N SER A 96 -7.85 4.10 18.58
CA SER A 96 -7.44 4.39 19.95
C SER A 96 -6.02 3.90 20.28
N ASP A 97 -5.52 2.90 19.57
CA ASP A 97 -4.17 2.35 19.69
C ASP A 97 -3.12 3.08 18.82
N GLY A 98 -3.55 4.13 18.09
CA GLY A 98 -2.68 4.88 17.18
C GLY A 98 -2.61 4.32 15.76
N SER A 99 -3.20 3.15 15.48
CA SER A 99 -3.25 2.58 14.13
C SER A 99 -4.22 3.34 13.20
N ILE A 100 -4.12 3.09 11.90
CA ILE A 100 -5.00 3.67 10.87
C ILE A 100 -5.55 2.54 10.01
N ASP A 101 -6.87 2.49 9.85
CA ASP A 101 -7.52 1.53 8.96
C ASP A 101 -7.77 2.14 7.57
N LEU A 102 -7.13 1.58 6.55
CA LEU A 102 -7.44 1.89 5.16
C LEU A 102 -8.27 0.78 4.53
N TYR A 103 -9.07 1.14 3.54
CA TYR A 103 -10.00 0.23 2.90
C TYR A 103 -9.80 0.20 1.39
N VAL A 104 -10.01 -0.96 0.80
CA VAL A 104 -9.97 -1.17 -0.65
C VAL A 104 -11.09 -2.12 -1.04
N GLY A 105 -11.97 -1.74 -1.96
CA GLY A 105 -13.11 -2.59 -2.33
C GLY A 105 -14.13 -1.90 -3.23
N PRO A 106 -15.23 -2.57 -3.63
CA PRO A 106 -16.25 -1.98 -4.50
C PRO A 106 -17.05 -0.86 -3.83
N ASP A 107 -17.20 -0.90 -2.49
CA ASP A 107 -18.02 0.03 -1.73
C ASP A 107 -17.27 0.60 -0.52
N ALA A 108 -17.52 1.87 -0.21
CA ALA A 108 -16.94 2.52 0.95
C ALA A 108 -17.59 2.00 2.24
N PRO A 109 -16.81 1.58 3.25
CA PRO A 109 -17.34 1.36 4.58
C PRO A 109 -17.87 2.67 5.17
N LYS A 110 -19.03 2.60 5.83
CA LYS A 110 -19.71 3.77 6.41
C LYS A 110 -18.78 4.51 7.36
N GLY A 111 -18.59 5.82 7.12
CA GLY A 111 -17.73 6.68 7.93
C GLY A 111 -16.25 6.65 7.55
N PHE A 112 -15.84 5.83 6.58
CA PHE A 112 -14.46 5.72 6.10
C PHE A 112 -14.30 6.09 4.61
N GLU A 113 -15.22 6.89 4.07
CA GLU A 113 -15.25 7.29 2.66
C GLU A 113 -13.96 8.02 2.23
N LYS A 114 -13.25 8.66 3.19
CA LYS A 114 -11.96 9.33 2.95
C LYS A 114 -10.75 8.38 2.99
N GLN A 115 -10.86 7.20 3.59
CA GLN A 115 -9.77 6.23 3.78
C GLN A 115 -9.93 4.99 2.91
N TRP A 116 -10.66 5.14 1.81
CA TRP A 116 -11.06 4.04 0.94
C TRP A 116 -10.64 4.30 -0.50
N ILE A 117 -10.21 3.23 -1.18
CA ILE A 117 -9.99 3.21 -2.62
C ILE A 117 -10.96 2.22 -3.27
N LYS A 118 -11.73 2.73 -4.23
CA LYS A 118 -12.68 1.95 -5.01
C LYS A 118 -11.94 1.02 -5.95
N THR A 119 -12.46 -0.19 -6.07
CA THR A 119 -12.00 -1.19 -7.05
C THR A 119 -13.12 -1.59 -7.99
N ARG A 120 -12.77 -2.29 -9.07
CA ARG A 120 -13.73 -2.80 -10.05
C ARG A 120 -14.03 -4.27 -9.75
N PRO A 121 -15.32 -4.66 -9.66
CA PRO A 121 -15.68 -6.07 -9.51
C PRO A 121 -15.07 -6.95 -10.60
N ASN A 122 -14.70 -8.18 -10.21
CA ASN A 122 -14.14 -9.24 -11.04
C ASN A 122 -12.74 -8.94 -11.60
N GLU A 123 -12.04 -7.98 -11.04
CA GLU A 123 -10.67 -7.65 -11.43
C GLU A 123 -9.70 -7.80 -10.25
N GLY A 124 -8.52 -8.35 -10.52
CA GLY A 124 -7.44 -8.42 -9.53
C GLY A 124 -6.76 -7.06 -9.37
N TRP A 125 -6.25 -6.80 -8.17
CA TRP A 125 -5.43 -5.62 -7.90
C TRP A 125 -4.23 -5.98 -7.03
N PHE A 126 -3.24 -5.10 -7.02
CA PHE A 126 -2.12 -5.15 -6.08
C PHE A 126 -1.84 -3.74 -5.56
N THR A 127 -1.08 -3.64 -4.48
CA THR A 127 -0.76 -2.33 -3.90
C THR A 127 0.70 -2.20 -3.56
N TYR A 128 1.17 -0.96 -3.57
CA TYR A 128 2.38 -0.56 -2.89
C TYR A 128 2.07 0.34 -1.72
N PHE A 129 2.49 -0.07 -0.54
CA PHE A 129 2.70 0.82 0.59
C PHE A 129 4.12 1.38 0.55
N ARG A 130 4.25 2.69 0.61
CA ARG A 130 5.52 3.39 0.49
C ARG A 130 5.78 4.25 1.72
N ILE A 131 7.01 4.18 2.23
CA ILE A 131 7.50 5.04 3.31
C ILE A 131 8.58 5.95 2.71
N TYR A 132 8.48 7.26 2.97
CA TYR A 132 9.45 8.27 2.53
C TYR A 132 10.17 8.88 3.74
N GLY A 133 11.49 9.00 3.63
CA GLY A 133 12.35 9.36 4.76
C GLY A 133 12.40 8.23 5.78
N ILE A 134 13.15 7.17 5.49
CA ILE A 134 13.11 5.91 6.23
C ILE A 134 13.60 6.14 7.67
N LYS A 135 12.76 5.84 8.68
CA LYS A 135 13.21 5.72 10.08
C LYS A 135 13.66 4.29 10.38
N GLU A 136 14.43 4.11 11.45
CA GLU A 136 15.05 2.83 11.80
C GLU A 136 14.05 1.68 11.97
N ASP A 137 12.91 1.96 12.61
CA ASP A 137 11.88 0.94 12.87
C ASP A 137 11.25 0.38 11.59
N ALA A 138 11.35 1.09 10.45
CA ALA A 138 10.88 0.61 9.15
C ALA A 138 11.72 -0.54 8.58
N VAL A 139 12.96 -0.73 9.07
CA VAL A 139 13.94 -1.67 8.49
C VAL A 139 14.51 -2.67 9.49
N ASN A 140 14.35 -2.43 10.79
CA ASN A 140 14.89 -3.31 11.85
C ASN A 140 13.89 -4.39 12.34
N GLY A 141 12.67 -4.42 11.79
CA GLY A 141 11.64 -5.40 12.12
C GLY A 141 10.76 -5.08 13.34
N LYS A 142 10.97 -3.94 14.01
CA LYS A 142 10.12 -3.48 15.13
C LYS A 142 8.76 -2.99 14.66
N TRP A 143 8.69 -2.42 13.45
CA TRP A 143 7.43 -2.09 12.80
C TRP A 143 7.23 -3.00 11.59
N LYS A 144 6.01 -3.51 11.43
CA LYS A 144 5.61 -4.36 10.31
C LYS A 144 4.25 -3.91 9.82
N LEU A 145 4.10 -3.81 8.50
CA LEU A 145 2.79 -3.61 7.90
C LEU A 145 1.99 -4.91 8.03
N ASN A 146 0.72 -4.82 8.43
CA ASN A 146 -0.16 -5.98 8.47
C ASN A 146 -0.57 -6.40 7.05
N ASP A 147 -1.05 -7.63 6.91
CA ASP A 147 -1.70 -8.08 5.69
C ASP A 147 -3.11 -7.50 5.57
N PHE A 148 -3.67 -7.52 4.35
CA PHE A 148 -5.07 -7.19 4.14
C PHE A 148 -5.97 -8.25 4.78
N GLU A 149 -7.08 -7.81 5.35
CA GLU A 149 -8.15 -8.67 5.88
C GLU A 149 -9.39 -8.48 5.01
N LYS A 150 -10.04 -9.57 4.60
CA LYS A 150 -11.38 -9.50 4.00
C LYS A 150 -12.39 -9.02 5.03
N LEU A 151 -13.32 -8.18 4.60
CA LEU A 151 -14.50 -7.74 5.36
C LEU A 151 -15.73 -8.59 5.03
#